data_AF-K9A2W3-F1
#
_entry.id   AF-K9A2W3-F1
#
_cell.length_a   1.000
_cell.length_b   1.000
_cell.length_c   1.000
_cell.angle_alpha   90.00
_cell.angle_beta   90.00
_cell.angle_gamma   90.00
#
_symmetry.space_group_name_H-M   'P 1'
#
loop_
_entity.id
_entity.type
_entity.pdbx_description
1 polymer ?
#
loop_
_entity_poly.entity_id
_entity_poly.type
_entity_poly.pdbx_seq_one_letter_code
_entity_poly.pdbx_strand_id
1 'polypeptide(L)'
;MALKMVFYPIKFWGFHLGPLPVGWQGIVPRKAGRISGIITDNTLSKLGSLREFLEAMDPEDMARIIGEQVGFELEHLIDEVMIDRNAVLWENLPYSIKRRIYAQAHKQLPGVLRELVTELTMNVESLVNMREMVVSQMEGDRRLMVRMFLKVGQKEINFIWHISALIGMFFGIFQMIVWFVVPWHWTVPFWASIWGFLTNWIAIWMVFNPIEPHYIRYPQIFRLTKDRKFPWIVPVLRIGTYNFQGAFMKRQEEVSDVFSSVVTEDLITLKSIMTEMMYGPRKDKTRRIVKRHINEIMETPLVRTSLQLSLGPREYARLKTDLIDRSIEITMGPVCDPALNASRAQKIFQMFKERIRELTPKEFQNLLRPAFQEDEWILIVLGGVTGFIAGTIHLFVAFL
;
A
#
# COMPACT_ATOMS: atom_id res chain seq x y z
N MET A 1 5.80 18.00 17.42
CA MET A 1 5.19 18.85 16.37
C MET A 1 5.85 18.67 15.01
N ALA A 2 7.18 18.80 14.90
CA ALA A 2 7.92 18.69 13.63
C ALA A 2 7.55 17.45 12.79
N LEU A 3 7.48 16.28 13.43
CA LEU A 3 7.19 15.04 12.72
C LEU A 3 5.75 14.95 12.19
N LYS A 4 4.78 15.63 12.82
CA LYS A 4 3.39 15.71 12.30
C LYS A 4 3.34 16.56 11.02
N MET A 5 4.22 17.55 10.89
CA MET A 5 4.32 18.41 9.70
C MET A 5 4.91 17.68 8.49
N VAL A 6 5.58 16.54 8.70
CA VAL A 6 6.07 15.66 7.62
C VAL A 6 4.92 14.97 6.91
N PHE A 7 3.85 14.61 7.63
CA PHE A 7 2.70 13.86 7.10
C PHE A 7 1.51 14.75 6.72
N TYR A 8 1.38 15.92 7.35
CA TYR A 8 0.22 16.81 7.19
C TYR A 8 0.63 18.25 6.86
N PRO A 9 -0.20 18.99 6.10
CA PRO A 9 -1.46 18.58 5.48
C PRO A 9 -1.25 17.76 4.19
N ILE A 10 -2.22 16.90 3.86
CA ILE A 10 -2.15 16.00 2.69
C ILE A 10 -2.27 16.78 1.37
N LYS A 11 -3.18 17.75 1.35
CA LYS A 11 -3.28 18.74 0.27
C LYS A 11 -2.49 19.98 0.66
N PHE A 12 -1.88 20.63 -0.33
CA PHE A 12 -1.22 21.91 -0.12
C PHE A 12 -2.19 22.92 0.51
N TRP A 13 -1.73 23.60 1.56
CA TRP A 13 -2.46 24.66 2.22
C TRP A 13 -1.63 25.95 2.15
N GLY A 14 -2.14 26.98 1.49
CA GLY A 14 -1.47 28.26 1.30
C GLY A 14 -2.05 29.07 0.15
N PHE A 15 -1.38 30.15 -0.20
CA PHE A 15 -1.78 31.09 -1.24
C PHE A 15 -0.71 31.17 -2.33
N HIS A 16 -1.13 31.34 -3.58
CA HIS A 16 -0.20 31.50 -4.70
C HIS A 16 0.10 32.99 -4.86
N LEU A 17 1.35 33.39 -4.57
CA LEU A 17 1.83 34.76 -4.81
C LEU A 17 2.56 34.76 -6.16
N GLY A 18 1.81 34.88 -7.25
CA GLY A 18 2.33 34.74 -8.61
C GLY A 18 2.82 33.31 -8.92
N PRO A 19 4.01 33.11 -9.54
CA PRO A 19 4.52 31.77 -9.89
C PRO A 19 5.06 30.98 -8.68
N LEU A 20 5.11 31.58 -7.48
CA LEU A 20 5.64 30.94 -6.28
C LEU A 20 4.49 30.49 -5.36
N PRO A 21 4.29 29.18 -5.16
CA PRO A 21 3.33 28.69 -4.18
C PRO A 21 3.88 28.95 -2.77
N VAL A 22 3.26 29.87 -2.03
CA VAL A 22 3.60 30.16 -0.62
C VAL A 22 2.61 29.39 0.27
N GLY A 23 3.06 28.26 0.78
CA GLY A 23 2.23 27.41 1.63
C GLY A 23 2.95 26.16 2.12
N TRP A 24 2.24 25.36 2.90
CA TRP A 24 2.76 24.15 3.50
C TRP A 24 2.00 22.92 3.01
N GLN A 25 2.74 21.88 2.69
CA GLN A 25 2.24 20.53 2.45
C GLN A 25 3.19 19.57 3.16
N GLY A 26 2.64 18.48 3.70
CA GLY A 26 3.47 17.41 4.24
C GLY A 26 4.49 16.94 3.20
N ILE A 27 5.69 16.60 3.66
CA ILE A 27 6.81 16.18 2.80
C ILE A 27 6.46 14.88 2.07
N VAL A 28 5.94 13.88 2.81
CA VAL A 28 5.52 12.57 2.26
C VAL A 28 4.46 12.74 1.15
N PRO A 29 3.32 13.42 1.38
CA PRO A 29 2.32 13.59 0.33
C PRO A 29 2.81 14.46 -0.85
N ARG A 30 3.75 15.39 -0.62
CA ARG A 30 4.34 16.20 -1.69
C ARG A 30 5.29 15.39 -2.59
N LYS A 31 6.06 14.47 -2.01
CA LYS A 31 7.06 13.64 -2.71
C LYS A 31 6.54 12.25 -3.10
N ALA A 32 5.22 12.07 -3.08
CA ALA A 32 4.59 10.76 -3.20
C ALA A 32 5.09 9.91 -4.39
N GLY A 33 5.16 10.47 -5.59
CA GLY A 33 5.57 9.71 -6.79
C GLY A 33 7.02 9.23 -6.78
N ARG A 34 7.94 10.03 -6.24
CA ARG A 34 9.34 9.61 -6.13
C ARG A 34 9.51 8.50 -5.09
N ILE A 35 8.83 8.64 -3.95
CA ILE A 35 8.85 7.67 -2.86
C ILE A 35 8.20 6.35 -3.29
N SER A 36 7.07 6.39 -4.00
CA SER A 36 6.37 5.19 -4.45
C SER A 36 7.23 4.36 -5.41
N GLY A 37 7.93 4.99 -6.37
CA GLY A 37 8.84 4.28 -7.27
C GLY A 37 9.92 3.51 -6.51
N ILE A 38 10.57 4.16 -5.54
CA ILE A 38 11.65 3.55 -4.75
C ILE A 38 11.13 2.39 -3.88
N ILE A 39 10.00 2.57 -3.19
CA ILE A 39 9.39 1.50 -2.39
C ILE A 39 9.00 0.33 -3.29
N THR A 40 8.36 0.62 -4.42
CA THR A 40 7.87 -0.40 -5.35
C THR A 40 9.03 -1.23 -5.91
N ASP A 41 10.11 -0.60 -6.36
CA ASP A 41 11.25 -1.31 -6.95
C ASP A 41 11.90 -2.29 -5.96
N ASN A 42 12.06 -1.88 -4.70
CA ASN A 42 12.63 -2.74 -3.65
C ASN A 42 11.67 -3.83 -3.20
N THR A 43 10.39 -3.49 -3.02
CA THR A 43 9.39 -4.42 -2.49
C THR A 43 8.98 -5.45 -3.54
N LEU A 44 8.70 -5.01 -4.77
CA LEU A 44 8.23 -5.87 -5.86
C LEU A 44 9.19 -7.02 -6.17
N SER A 45 10.50 -6.78 -6.07
CA SER A 45 11.51 -7.84 -6.29
C SER A 45 11.46 -8.97 -5.26
N LYS A 46 10.85 -8.72 -4.09
CA LYS A 46 10.71 -9.68 -2.97
C LYS A 46 9.31 -10.26 -2.88
N LEU A 47 8.33 -9.56 -3.43
CA LEU A 47 6.97 -10.05 -3.58
C LEU A 47 6.95 -11.09 -4.71
N GLY A 48 6.21 -12.18 -4.52
CA GLY A 48 6.02 -13.19 -5.55
C GLY A 48 5.35 -12.64 -6.81
N SER A 49 5.05 -13.51 -7.77
CA SER A 49 4.40 -13.06 -9.01
C SER A 49 2.91 -12.74 -8.81
N LEU A 50 2.33 -11.91 -9.70
CA LEU A 50 0.88 -11.68 -9.71
C LEU A 50 0.10 -12.97 -9.97
N ARG A 51 0.70 -13.92 -10.70
CA ARG A 51 0.12 -15.24 -10.93
C ARG A 51 -0.03 -15.99 -9.61
N GLU A 52 1.04 -16.07 -8.82
CA GLU A 52 1.00 -16.73 -7.51
C GLU A 52 -0.08 -16.11 -6.61
N PHE A 53 -0.22 -14.78 -6.65
CA PHE A 53 -1.30 -14.07 -5.96
C PHE A 53 -2.70 -14.53 -6.42
N LEU A 54 -2.96 -14.57 -7.72
CA LEU A 54 -4.28 -14.95 -8.25
C LEU A 54 -4.57 -16.45 -8.10
N GLU A 55 -3.55 -17.31 -8.19
CA GLU A 55 -3.68 -18.76 -7.97
C GLU A 55 -4.03 -19.07 -6.52
N ALA A 56 -3.42 -18.38 -5.55
CA ALA A 56 -3.75 -18.54 -4.14
C ALA A 56 -5.16 -18.02 -3.76
N MET A 57 -5.76 -17.17 -4.63
CA MET A 57 -7.16 -16.77 -4.54
C MET A 57 -8.14 -17.81 -5.08
N ASP A 58 -7.65 -18.92 -5.65
CA ASP A 58 -8.45 -20.00 -6.24
C ASP A 58 -9.32 -19.55 -7.43
N PRO A 59 -8.77 -19.64 -8.67
CA PRO A 59 -9.44 -19.17 -9.87
C PRO A 59 -10.81 -19.81 -10.12
N GLU A 60 -11.00 -21.07 -9.72
CA GLU A 60 -12.28 -21.76 -9.90
C GLU A 60 -13.36 -21.17 -8.99
N ASP A 61 -13.00 -20.89 -7.74
CA ASP A 61 -13.90 -20.23 -6.80
C ASP A 61 -14.18 -18.77 -7.18
N MET A 62 -13.17 -18.04 -7.69
CA MET A 62 -13.38 -16.70 -8.24
C MET A 62 -14.39 -16.74 -9.39
N ALA A 63 -14.24 -17.67 -10.32
CA ALA A 63 -15.16 -17.83 -11.43
C ALA A 63 -16.58 -18.21 -10.97
N ARG A 64 -16.71 -19.05 -9.95
CA ARG A 64 -18.00 -19.44 -9.38
C ARG A 64 -18.73 -18.25 -8.78
N ILE A 65 -18.06 -17.45 -7.94
CA ILE A 65 -18.68 -16.29 -7.27
C ILE A 65 -19.06 -15.21 -8.30
N ILE A 66 -18.15 -14.90 -9.25
CA ILE A 66 -18.44 -13.97 -10.34
C ILE A 66 -19.61 -14.49 -11.18
N GLY A 67 -19.65 -15.79 -11.46
CA GLY A 67 -20.70 -16.41 -12.24
C GLY A 67 -22.06 -16.45 -11.57
N GLU A 68 -22.12 -16.65 -10.24
CA GLU A 68 -23.35 -16.51 -9.47
C GLU A 68 -23.90 -15.08 -9.57
N GLN A 69 -23.04 -14.07 -9.41
CA GLN A 69 -23.45 -12.67 -9.47
C GLN A 69 -23.86 -12.22 -10.88
N VAL A 70 -23.05 -12.50 -11.90
CA VAL A 70 -23.39 -12.22 -13.30
C VAL A 70 -24.63 -13.00 -13.72
N GLY A 71 -24.82 -14.20 -13.18
CA GLY A 71 -25.99 -15.03 -13.41
C GLY A 71 -27.30 -14.36 -12.97
N PHE A 72 -27.32 -13.65 -11.83
CA PHE A 72 -28.52 -12.93 -11.38
C PHE A 72 -28.91 -11.77 -12.31
N GLU A 73 -27.93 -11.11 -12.92
CA GLU A 73 -28.16 -9.97 -13.82
C GLU A 73 -28.21 -10.38 -15.30
N LEU A 74 -27.92 -11.64 -15.63
CA LEU A 74 -27.70 -12.09 -17.00
C LEU A 74 -28.87 -11.78 -17.94
N GLU A 75 -30.11 -12.04 -17.52
CA GLU A 75 -31.29 -11.74 -18.34
C GLU A 75 -31.43 -10.22 -18.58
N HIS A 76 -31.22 -9.41 -17.55
CA HIS A 76 -31.27 -7.95 -17.65
C HIS A 76 -30.18 -7.42 -18.59
N LEU A 77 -28.97 -7.96 -18.50
CA LEU A 77 -27.85 -7.59 -19.37
C LEU A 77 -28.11 -7.97 -20.83
N ILE A 78 -28.71 -9.15 -21.08
CA ILE A 78 -29.11 -9.56 -22.43
C ILE A 78 -30.17 -8.62 -22.97
N ASP A 79 -31.17 -8.25 -22.15
CA ASP A 79 -32.22 -7.32 -22.55
C ASP A 79 -31.66 -5.93 -22.86
N GLU A 80 -30.82 -5.37 -21.99
CA GLU A 80 -30.18 -4.07 -22.19
C GLU A 80 -29.40 -4.04 -23.51
N VAL A 81 -28.53 -5.02 -23.74
CA VAL A 81 -27.70 -5.11 -24.96
C VAL A 81 -28.57 -5.26 -26.22
N MET A 82 -29.63 -6.06 -26.16
CA MET A 82 -30.50 -6.29 -27.31
C MET A 82 -31.41 -5.10 -27.62
N ILE A 83 -31.91 -4.40 -26.60
CA ILE A 83 -32.73 -3.18 -26.73
C ILE A 83 -31.90 -2.05 -27.32
N ASP A 84 -30.71 -1.81 -26.75
CA ASP A 84 -29.79 -0.76 -27.23
C ASP A 84 -29.44 -0.94 -28.71
N ARG A 85 -29.37 -2.19 -29.19
CA ARG A 85 -29.07 -2.47 -30.59
C ARG A 85 -30.28 -2.39 -31.51
N ASN A 86 -31.34 -3.12 -31.17
CA ASN A 86 -32.54 -3.19 -31.99
C ASN A 86 -33.76 -3.51 -31.13
N ALA A 87 -34.23 -2.49 -30.40
CA ALA A 87 -35.44 -2.53 -29.60
C ALA A 87 -36.62 -3.13 -30.38
N VAL A 88 -36.84 -2.69 -31.62
CA VAL A 88 -37.95 -3.16 -32.46
C VAL A 88 -37.88 -4.67 -32.68
N LEU A 89 -36.71 -5.20 -33.02
CA LEU A 89 -36.57 -6.65 -33.19
C LEU A 89 -36.72 -7.40 -31.88
N TRP A 90 -36.09 -6.90 -30.81
CA TRP A 90 -36.11 -7.57 -29.52
C TRP A 90 -37.52 -7.61 -28.94
N GLU A 91 -38.27 -6.52 -29.00
CA GLU A 91 -39.67 -6.45 -28.54
C GLU A 91 -40.59 -7.39 -29.34
N ASN A 92 -40.38 -7.50 -30.65
CA ASN A 92 -41.20 -8.34 -31.53
C ASN A 92 -40.78 -9.82 -31.56
N LEU A 93 -39.68 -10.19 -30.89
CA LEU A 93 -39.19 -11.56 -30.87
C LEU A 93 -40.15 -12.47 -30.07
N PRO A 94 -40.61 -13.61 -30.61
CA PRO A 94 -41.43 -14.55 -29.87
C PRO A 94 -40.77 -14.96 -28.55
N TYR A 95 -41.56 -15.01 -27.47
CA TYR A 95 -41.07 -15.34 -26.13
C TYR A 95 -40.37 -16.71 -26.05
N SER A 96 -40.77 -17.65 -26.91
CA SER A 96 -40.12 -18.96 -27.04
C SER A 96 -38.66 -18.88 -27.48
N ILE A 97 -38.31 -17.90 -28.32
CA ILE A 97 -36.94 -17.66 -28.77
C ILE A 97 -36.16 -16.93 -27.67
N LYS A 98 -36.73 -15.89 -27.04
CA LYS A 98 -36.10 -15.19 -25.90
C LYS A 98 -35.73 -16.15 -24.78
N ARG A 99 -36.70 -16.97 -24.33
CA ARG A 99 -36.49 -17.98 -23.29
C ARG A 99 -35.38 -18.96 -23.64
N ARG A 100 -35.24 -19.31 -24.92
CA ARG A 100 -34.18 -20.18 -25.40
C ARG A 100 -32.81 -19.50 -25.38
N ILE A 101 -32.74 -18.23 -25.73
CA ILE A 101 -31.51 -17.42 -25.63
C ILE A 101 -31.08 -17.33 -24.15
N TYR A 102 -31.99 -16.96 -23.24
CA TYR A 102 -31.69 -16.88 -21.80
C TYR A 102 -31.22 -18.24 -21.25
N ALA A 103 -31.95 -19.33 -21.53
CA ALA A 103 -31.59 -20.67 -21.06
C ALA A 103 -30.22 -21.11 -21.58
N GLN A 104 -29.88 -20.78 -22.83
CA GLN A 104 -28.58 -21.10 -23.39
C GLN A 104 -27.47 -20.27 -22.74
N ALA A 105 -27.68 -18.98 -22.52
CA ALA A 105 -26.73 -18.11 -21.85
C ALA A 105 -26.45 -18.59 -20.41
N HIS A 106 -27.49 -18.89 -19.63
CA HIS A 106 -27.35 -19.45 -18.28
C HIS A 106 -26.57 -20.77 -18.25
N LYS A 107 -26.78 -21.63 -19.25
CA LYS A 107 -26.10 -22.93 -19.32
C LYS A 107 -24.60 -22.78 -19.63
N GLN A 108 -24.21 -21.80 -20.43
CA GLN A 108 -22.82 -21.63 -20.89
C GLN A 108 -21.99 -20.72 -19.98
N LEU A 109 -22.63 -19.73 -19.35
CA LEU A 109 -21.96 -18.71 -18.56
C LEU A 109 -20.95 -19.28 -17.53
N PRO A 110 -21.28 -20.30 -16.71
CA PRO A 110 -20.33 -20.79 -15.71
C PRO A 110 -19.06 -21.39 -16.33
N GLY A 111 -19.20 -22.12 -17.44
CA GLY A 111 -18.06 -22.73 -18.15
C GLY A 111 -17.15 -21.68 -18.77
N VAL A 112 -17.74 -20.70 -19.46
CA VAL A 112 -17.01 -19.62 -20.11
C VAL A 112 -16.31 -18.73 -19.08
N LEU A 113 -16.96 -18.40 -17.96
CA LEU A 113 -16.33 -17.61 -16.90
C LEU A 113 -15.15 -18.35 -16.24
N ARG A 114 -15.28 -19.65 -16.00
CA ARG A 114 -14.18 -20.47 -15.48
C ARG A 114 -12.97 -20.44 -16.42
N GLU A 115 -13.19 -20.61 -17.71
CA GLU A 115 -12.12 -20.58 -18.70
C GLU A 115 -11.52 -19.18 -18.85
N LEU A 116 -12.36 -18.14 -18.84
CA LEU A 116 -11.94 -16.74 -18.86
C LEU A 116 -11.05 -16.39 -17.65
N VAL A 117 -11.51 -16.66 -16.43
CA VAL A 117 -10.76 -16.37 -15.19
C VAL A 117 -9.47 -17.17 -15.14
N THR A 118 -9.50 -18.44 -15.56
CA THR A 118 -8.30 -19.28 -15.65
C THR A 118 -7.30 -18.69 -16.63
N GLU A 119 -7.75 -18.28 -17.82
CA GLU A 119 -6.87 -17.71 -18.83
C GLU A 119 -6.31 -16.35 -18.40
N LEU A 120 -7.13 -15.47 -17.80
CA LEU A 120 -6.68 -14.19 -17.27
C LEU A 120 -5.63 -14.39 -16.17
N THR A 121 -5.85 -15.34 -15.26
CA THR A 121 -4.87 -15.73 -14.23
C THR A 121 -3.59 -16.24 -14.87
N MET A 122 -3.70 -17.12 -15.87
CA MET A 122 -2.57 -17.69 -16.58
C MET A 122 -1.81 -16.68 -17.45
N ASN A 123 -2.37 -15.52 -17.74
CA ASN A 123 -1.73 -14.50 -18.57
C ASN A 123 -1.47 -13.19 -17.81
N VAL A 124 -1.74 -13.13 -16.49
CA VAL A 124 -1.76 -11.88 -15.72
C VAL A 124 -0.46 -11.08 -15.84
N GLU A 125 0.71 -11.72 -15.89
CA GLU A 125 2.01 -11.04 -16.03
C GLU A 125 2.16 -10.31 -17.39
N SER A 126 1.47 -10.80 -18.42
CA SER A 126 1.43 -10.17 -19.74
C SER A 126 0.36 -9.08 -19.84
N LEU A 127 -0.63 -9.08 -18.93
CA LEU A 127 -1.77 -8.18 -18.87
C LEU A 127 -1.56 -7.01 -17.90
N VAL A 128 -0.83 -7.22 -16.81
CA VAL A 128 -0.67 -6.26 -15.71
C VAL A 128 0.80 -5.96 -15.50
N ASN A 129 1.14 -4.68 -15.40
CA ASN A 129 2.45 -4.26 -14.96
C ASN A 129 2.37 -3.89 -13.47
N MET A 130 2.82 -4.79 -12.59
CA MET A 130 2.70 -4.60 -11.14
C MET A 130 3.38 -3.29 -10.67
N ARG A 131 4.52 -2.94 -11.28
CA ARG A 131 5.24 -1.71 -10.94
C ARG A 131 4.41 -0.46 -11.23
N GLU A 132 3.89 -0.36 -12.46
CA GLU A 132 3.09 0.79 -12.89
C GLU A 132 1.78 0.90 -12.09
N MET A 133 1.13 -0.25 -11.82
CA MET A 133 -0.08 -0.33 -11.00
C MET A 133 0.14 0.28 -9.61
N VAL A 134 1.18 -0.19 -8.90
CA VAL A 134 1.46 0.26 -7.52
C VAL A 134 1.88 1.73 -7.49
N VAL A 135 2.73 2.15 -8.42
CA VAL A 135 3.17 3.56 -8.51
C VAL A 135 1.98 4.48 -8.80
N SER A 136 1.16 4.15 -9.80
CA SER A 136 -0.04 4.91 -10.17
C SER A 136 -1.03 5.01 -9.01
N GLN A 137 -1.27 3.91 -8.30
CA GLN A 137 -2.16 3.90 -7.14
C GLN A 137 -1.65 4.77 -5.99
N MET A 138 -0.35 4.69 -5.67
CA MET A 138 0.27 5.49 -4.62
C MET A 138 0.37 6.98 -4.98
N GLU A 139 0.54 7.32 -6.26
CA GLU A 139 0.54 8.69 -6.76
C GLU A 139 -0.87 9.30 -6.78
N GLY A 140 -1.86 8.51 -7.20
CA GLY A 140 -3.27 8.89 -7.25
C GLY A 140 -3.89 9.10 -5.86
N ASP A 141 -3.48 8.29 -4.87
CA ASP A 141 -3.94 8.42 -3.48
C ASP A 141 -2.80 8.75 -2.49
N ARG A 142 -2.51 10.05 -2.36
CA ARG A 142 -1.57 10.56 -1.34
C ARG A 142 -1.99 10.21 0.10
N ARG A 143 -3.28 9.98 0.37
CA ARG A 143 -3.74 9.58 1.71
C ARG A 143 -3.32 8.16 2.01
N LEU A 144 -3.42 7.28 1.02
CA LEU A 144 -2.95 5.91 1.14
C LEU A 144 -1.49 5.90 1.56
N MET A 145 -0.62 6.59 0.85
CA MET A 145 0.80 6.66 1.19
C MET A 145 1.04 7.12 2.64
N VAL A 146 0.41 8.21 3.07
CA VAL A 146 0.55 8.71 4.45
C VAL A 146 0.09 7.66 5.46
N ARG A 147 -1.03 6.97 5.21
CA ARG A 147 -1.51 5.89 6.07
C ARG A 147 -0.51 4.73 6.15
N MET A 148 0.05 4.30 5.03
CA MET A 148 1.03 3.22 4.99
C MET A 148 2.25 3.54 5.85
N PHE A 149 2.83 4.74 5.66
CA PHE A 149 3.98 5.19 6.43
C PHE A 149 3.68 5.28 7.93
N LEU A 150 2.52 5.81 8.30
CA LEU A 150 2.11 5.89 9.71
C LEU A 150 1.87 4.50 10.30
N LYS A 151 1.17 3.61 9.59
CA LYS A 151 0.89 2.24 10.08
C LYS A 151 2.19 1.51 10.38
N VAL A 152 3.17 1.58 9.47
CA VAL A 152 4.49 0.92 9.62
C VAL A 152 5.40 1.63 10.64
N GLY A 153 5.44 2.96 10.64
CA GLY A 153 6.43 3.76 11.38
C GLY A 153 5.97 4.38 12.70
N GLN A 154 4.69 4.23 13.11
CA GLN A 154 4.17 4.94 14.30
C GLN A 154 4.98 4.66 15.58
N LYS A 155 5.43 3.43 15.78
CA LYS A 155 6.20 3.07 16.98
C LYS A 155 7.62 3.62 16.93
N GLU A 156 8.26 3.68 15.76
CA GLU A 156 9.56 4.29 15.52
C GLU A 156 9.50 5.79 15.79
N ILE A 157 8.45 6.42 15.30
CA ILE A 157 8.14 7.83 15.55
C ILE A 157 8.05 8.08 17.07
N ASN A 158 7.34 7.22 17.79
CA ASN A 158 7.25 7.31 19.25
C ASN A 158 8.61 7.08 19.91
N PHE A 159 9.42 6.11 19.43
CA PHE A 159 10.77 5.86 19.94
C PHE A 159 11.69 7.08 19.77
N ILE A 160 11.68 7.70 18.59
CA ILE A 160 12.41 8.95 18.31
C ILE A 160 12.01 10.00 19.34
N TRP A 161 10.71 10.18 19.61
CA TRP A 161 10.25 11.18 20.58
C TRP A 161 10.81 10.95 22.00
N HIS A 162 10.79 9.72 22.50
CA HIS A 162 11.29 9.40 23.85
C HIS A 162 12.82 9.55 23.94
N ILE A 163 13.56 9.06 22.94
CA ILE A 163 15.02 9.14 22.93
C ILE A 163 15.49 10.57 22.71
N SER A 164 14.86 11.33 21.82
CA SER A 164 15.17 12.75 21.62
C SER A 164 14.90 13.57 22.87
N ALA A 165 13.86 13.26 23.66
CA ALA A 165 13.64 13.92 24.93
C ALA A 165 14.76 13.64 25.95
N LEU A 166 15.22 12.38 26.02
CA LEU A 166 16.32 11.98 26.91
C LEU A 166 17.65 12.61 26.50
N ILE A 167 17.98 12.59 25.21
CA ILE A 167 19.20 13.21 24.66
C ILE A 167 19.14 14.73 24.84
N GLY A 168 17.99 15.34 24.57
CA GLY A 168 17.78 16.78 24.76
C GLY A 168 17.96 17.20 26.22
N MET A 169 17.49 16.39 27.17
CA MET A 169 17.73 16.62 28.60
C MET A 169 19.23 16.53 28.95
N PHE A 170 19.95 15.54 28.41
CA PHE A 170 21.40 15.41 28.61
C PHE A 170 22.17 16.62 28.06
N PHE A 171 21.86 17.07 26.85
CA PHE A 171 22.48 18.27 26.28
C PHE A 171 22.06 19.55 27.01
N GLY A 172 20.85 19.62 27.55
CA GLY A 172 20.43 20.74 28.40
C GLY A 172 21.29 20.87 29.67
N ILE A 173 21.60 19.75 30.33
CA ILE A 173 22.52 19.73 31.48
C ILE A 173 23.93 20.16 31.06
N PHE A 174 24.42 19.64 29.92
CA PHE A 174 25.72 20.04 29.40
C PHE A 174 25.77 21.53 29.05
N GLN A 175 24.71 22.07 28.44
CA GLN A 175 24.57 23.49 28.13
C GLN A 175 24.57 24.36 29.39
N MET A 176 23.94 23.89 30.48
CA MET A 176 23.97 24.58 31.78
C MET A 176 25.42 24.69 32.32
N ILE A 177 26.23 23.64 32.15
CA ILE A 177 27.65 23.64 32.53
C ILE A 177 28.44 24.60 31.63
N VAL A 178 28.18 24.60 30.32
CA VAL A 178 28.85 25.51 29.37
C VAL A 178 28.55 26.98 29.71
N TRP A 179 27.30 27.31 30.06
CA TRP A 179 26.92 28.66 30.45
C TRP A 179 27.64 29.14 31.72
N PHE A 180 27.93 28.23 32.66
CA PHE A 180 28.72 28.53 33.85
C PHE A 180 30.17 28.96 33.52
N VAL A 181 30.75 28.43 32.44
CA VAL A 181 32.13 28.75 32.02
C VAL A 181 32.18 29.98 31.11
N VAL A 182 31.18 30.18 30.25
CA VAL A 182 31.11 31.32 29.30
C VAL A 182 29.72 31.96 29.38
N PRO A 183 29.52 32.98 30.25
CA PRO A 183 28.22 33.61 30.46
C PRO A 183 27.92 34.66 29.37
N TRP A 184 27.82 34.22 28.12
CA TRP A 184 27.45 35.05 26.98
C TRP A 184 26.05 34.67 26.49
N HIS A 185 25.07 35.57 26.54
CA HIS A 185 23.65 35.27 26.28
C HIS A 185 23.38 34.66 24.89
N TRP A 186 24.03 35.16 23.85
CA TRP A 186 23.95 34.61 22.48
C TRP A 186 24.46 33.18 22.30
N THR A 187 25.19 32.64 23.28
CA THR A 187 25.62 31.24 23.22
C THR A 187 24.43 30.29 23.38
N VAL A 188 23.37 30.71 24.09
CA VAL A 188 22.19 29.88 24.37
C VAL A 188 21.42 29.52 23.08
N PRO A 189 21.01 30.46 22.20
CA PRO A 189 20.33 30.10 20.95
C PRO A 189 21.22 29.35 19.96
N PHE A 190 22.51 29.70 19.90
CA PHE A 190 23.48 29.05 19.02
C PHE A 190 23.68 27.57 19.40
N TRP A 191 23.97 27.30 20.67
CA TRP A 191 24.12 25.93 21.17
C TRP A 191 22.81 25.15 21.13
N ALA A 192 21.67 25.78 21.44
CA ALA A 192 20.36 25.13 21.32
C ALA A 192 20.08 24.67 19.86
N SER A 193 20.49 25.46 18.87
CA SER A 193 20.42 25.06 17.45
C SER A 193 21.30 23.84 17.16
N ILE A 194 22.55 23.86 17.62
CA ILE A 194 23.50 22.75 17.41
C ILE A 194 23.01 21.47 18.08
N TRP A 195 22.58 21.55 19.34
CA TRP A 195 22.08 20.41 20.08
C TRP A 195 20.77 19.88 19.51
N GLY A 196 19.88 20.76 19.03
CA GLY A 196 18.67 20.35 18.32
C GLY A 196 18.97 19.56 17.04
N PHE A 197 19.94 20.03 16.25
CA PHE A 197 20.44 19.34 15.07
C PHE A 197 21.04 17.96 15.43
N LEU A 198 21.96 17.93 16.40
CA LEU A 198 22.66 16.71 16.84
C LEU A 198 21.69 15.68 17.42
N THR A 199 20.74 16.11 18.25
CA THR A 199 19.74 15.25 18.88
C THR A 199 18.89 14.54 17.84
N ASN A 200 18.42 15.29 16.83
CA ASN A 200 17.59 14.70 15.78
C ASN A 200 18.40 13.76 14.89
N TRP A 201 19.64 14.14 14.55
CA TRP A 201 20.54 13.27 13.78
C TRP A 201 20.83 11.95 14.50
N ILE A 202 21.19 12.00 15.79
CA ILE A 202 21.46 10.80 16.60
C ILE A 202 20.20 9.94 16.75
N ALA A 203 19.03 10.55 16.97
CA ALA A 203 17.78 9.82 17.13
C ALA A 203 17.40 9.04 15.86
N ILE A 204 17.48 9.67 14.68
CA ILE A 204 17.26 8.97 13.39
C ILE A 204 18.30 7.86 13.20
N TRP A 205 19.58 8.16 13.48
CA TRP A 205 20.65 7.18 13.31
C TRP A 205 20.41 5.92 14.15
N MET A 206 19.96 6.08 15.39
CA MET A 206 19.65 4.99 16.33
C MET A 206 18.42 4.16 15.93
N VAL A 207 17.51 4.71 15.13
CA VAL A 207 16.36 3.95 14.62
C VAL A 207 16.83 2.90 13.61
N PHE A 208 17.73 3.26 12.69
CA PHE A 208 18.13 2.41 11.57
C PHE A 208 19.45 1.66 11.75
N ASN A 209 20.32 2.11 12.67
CA ASN A 209 21.66 1.54 12.88
C ASN A 209 21.88 1.16 14.35
N PRO A 210 22.70 0.13 14.65
CA PRO A 210 23.34 -0.80 13.69
C PRO A 210 22.34 -1.81 13.12
N ILE A 211 22.61 -2.28 11.89
CA ILE A 211 21.73 -3.19 11.15
C ILE A 211 21.73 -4.57 11.80
N GLU A 212 22.92 -5.09 12.07
CA GLU A 212 23.13 -6.39 12.69
C GLU A 212 23.12 -6.29 14.22
N PRO A 213 22.64 -7.33 14.92
CA PRO A 213 22.63 -7.37 16.37
C PRO A 213 24.05 -7.44 16.94
N HIS A 214 24.47 -6.41 17.68
CA HIS A 214 25.74 -6.40 18.37
C HIS A 214 25.53 -6.74 19.85
N TYR A 215 26.03 -7.90 20.27
CA TYR A 215 25.88 -8.36 21.65
C TYR A 215 27.00 -7.80 22.53
N ILE A 216 26.67 -6.79 23.34
CA ILE A 216 27.60 -6.24 24.32
C ILE A 216 27.46 -7.04 25.62
N ARG A 217 28.58 -7.60 26.09
CA ARG A 217 28.63 -8.29 27.38
C ARG A 217 28.76 -7.27 28.50
N TYR A 218 27.90 -7.34 29.51
CA TYR A 218 27.98 -6.50 30.71
C TYR A 218 27.94 -7.36 31.97
N PRO A 219 28.68 -6.99 33.03
CA PRO A 219 28.58 -7.65 34.32
C PRO A 219 27.20 -7.33 34.90
N GLN A 220 26.30 -8.31 34.89
CA GLN A 220 25.03 -8.19 35.57
C GLN A 220 25.29 -8.58 37.02
N ILE A 221 25.25 -7.61 37.92
CA ILE A 221 25.50 -7.78 39.37
C ILE A 221 24.17 -7.96 40.13
N PHE A 222 23.08 -7.47 39.55
CA PHE A 222 21.76 -7.40 40.18
C PHE A 222 20.67 -7.84 39.19
N ARG A 223 19.69 -8.63 39.66
CA ARG A 223 18.48 -8.97 38.90
C ARG A 223 17.23 -8.55 39.68
N LEU A 224 16.28 -7.93 38.99
CA LEU A 224 14.96 -7.59 39.53
C LEU A 224 14.10 -8.86 39.67
N THR A 225 13.51 -9.06 40.85
CA THR A 225 12.58 -10.15 41.15
C THR A 225 11.25 -9.94 40.40
N LYS A 226 10.75 -10.96 39.68
CA LYS A 226 9.52 -10.88 38.86
C LYS A 226 8.27 -10.51 39.68
N ASP A 227 8.22 -10.87 40.96
CA ASP A 227 7.04 -10.69 41.82
C ASP A 227 6.95 -9.33 42.53
N ARG A 228 7.88 -8.40 42.32
CA ARG A 228 7.96 -7.08 43.02
C ARG A 228 7.89 -7.15 44.57
N LYS A 229 7.92 -8.34 45.18
CA LYS A 229 7.97 -8.54 46.63
C LYS A 229 9.41 -8.34 47.13
N PHE A 230 9.55 -7.84 48.35
CA PHE A 230 10.85 -7.61 48.98
C PHE A 230 11.53 -8.97 49.32
N PRO A 231 12.82 -9.16 48.99
CA PRO A 231 13.75 -8.23 48.35
C PRO A 231 13.56 -8.12 46.83
N TRP A 232 13.43 -6.89 46.33
CA TRP A 232 13.15 -6.59 44.92
C TRP A 232 14.37 -6.74 44.00
N ILE A 233 15.58 -6.81 44.57
CA ILE A 233 16.85 -7.05 43.87
C ILE A 233 17.56 -8.24 44.52
N VAL A 234 17.97 -9.21 43.71
CA VAL A 234 18.83 -10.31 44.13
C VAL A 234 20.21 -10.13 43.51
N PRO A 235 21.31 -10.21 44.30
CA PRO A 235 22.65 -10.20 43.75
C PRO A 235 22.88 -11.49 42.96
N VAL A 236 23.27 -11.36 41.70
CA VAL A 236 23.59 -12.48 40.81
C VAL A 236 24.86 -12.07 40.09
N LEU A 237 25.95 -12.84 40.18
CA LEU A 237 27.13 -12.63 39.33
C LEU A 237 26.98 -13.45 38.05
N ARG A 238 26.49 -12.82 36.98
CA ARG A 238 26.47 -13.42 35.64
C ARG A 238 26.87 -12.39 34.59
N ILE A 239 27.44 -12.87 33.49
CA ILE A 239 27.70 -12.04 32.32
C ILE A 239 26.40 -11.99 31.52
N GLY A 240 25.74 -10.83 31.52
CA GLY A 240 24.56 -10.57 30.71
C GLY A 240 24.97 -10.14 29.29
N THR A 241 24.14 -10.44 28.30
CA THR A 241 24.29 -9.94 26.93
C THR A 241 23.19 -8.92 26.65
N TYR A 242 23.56 -7.71 26.21
CA TYR A 242 22.62 -6.71 25.71
C TYR A 242 22.75 -6.62 24.20
N ASN A 243 21.65 -6.83 23.49
CA ASN A 243 21.60 -6.64 22.04
C ASN A 243 21.50 -5.13 21.75
N PHE A 244 22.57 -4.54 21.23
CA PHE A 244 22.58 -3.20 20.66
C PHE A 244 22.34 -3.29 19.15
N GLN A 245 21.17 -2.81 18.73
CA GLN A 245 20.69 -2.87 17.36
C GLN A 245 19.68 -1.74 17.15
N GLY A 246 19.60 -1.23 15.92
CA GLY A 246 18.66 -0.17 15.58
C GLY A 246 17.23 -0.54 15.98
N ALA A 247 16.49 0.42 16.52
CA ALA A 247 15.14 0.18 17.06
C ALA A 247 14.20 -0.47 16.02
N PHE A 248 14.36 -0.11 14.75
CA PHE A 248 13.59 -0.67 13.65
C PHE A 248 13.92 -2.14 13.40
N MET A 249 15.22 -2.48 13.34
CA MET A 249 15.67 -3.85 13.07
C MET A 249 15.33 -4.80 14.21
N LYS A 250 15.34 -4.32 15.46
CA LYS A 250 14.86 -5.11 16.62
C LYS A 250 13.40 -5.52 16.50
N ARG A 251 12.59 -4.74 15.77
CA ARG A 251 11.16 -4.97 15.56
C ARG A 251 10.85 -5.54 14.17
N GLN A 252 11.84 -6.08 13.46
CA GLN A 252 11.67 -6.59 12.11
C GLN A 252 10.44 -7.51 11.98
N GLU A 253 10.24 -8.48 12.88
CA GLU A 253 9.07 -9.38 12.83
C GLU A 253 7.73 -8.62 12.92
N GLU A 254 7.61 -7.67 13.85
CA GLU A 254 6.39 -6.88 14.03
C GLU A 254 6.14 -5.94 12.84
N VAL A 255 7.21 -5.35 12.31
CA VAL A 255 7.14 -4.44 11.17
C VAL A 255 6.83 -5.22 9.88
N SER A 256 7.37 -6.42 9.70
CA SER A 256 7.01 -7.33 8.60
C SER A 256 5.51 -7.61 8.60
N ASP A 257 4.92 -7.92 9.76
CA ASP A 257 3.48 -8.17 9.89
C ASP A 257 2.65 -6.97 9.44
N VAL A 258 2.99 -5.78 9.93
CA VAL A 258 2.27 -4.56 9.59
C VAL A 258 2.46 -4.21 8.11
N PHE A 259 3.68 -4.34 7.59
CA PHE A 259 3.98 -4.04 6.20
C PHE A 259 3.26 -5.00 5.24
N SER A 260 3.26 -6.31 5.52
CA SER A 260 2.49 -7.28 4.75
C SER A 260 0.99 -6.96 4.74
N SER A 261 0.43 -6.51 5.88
CA SER A 261 -0.99 -6.13 5.94
C SER A 261 -1.28 -4.97 5.00
N VAL A 262 -0.41 -3.95 5.01
CA VAL A 262 -0.52 -2.78 4.15
C VAL A 262 -0.43 -3.17 2.68
N VAL A 263 0.55 -3.97 2.30
CA VAL A 263 0.76 -4.34 0.89
C VAL A 263 -0.42 -5.17 0.37
N THR A 264 -0.92 -6.14 1.14
CA THR A 264 -2.01 -7.04 0.70
C THR A 264 -3.38 -6.37 0.77
N GLU A 265 -3.64 -5.50 1.74
CA GLU A 265 -4.94 -4.83 1.91
C GLU A 265 -5.08 -3.58 1.04
N ASP A 266 -3.98 -2.84 0.83
CA ASP A 266 -4.06 -1.53 0.19
C ASP A 266 -3.42 -1.45 -1.21
N LEU A 267 -2.33 -2.19 -1.50
CA LEU A 267 -1.62 -2.09 -2.78
C LEU A 267 -2.01 -3.18 -3.77
N ILE A 268 -1.76 -4.44 -3.41
CA ILE A 268 -1.93 -5.59 -4.30
C ILE A 268 -3.23 -6.28 -3.91
N THR A 269 -4.32 -5.67 -4.33
CA THR A 269 -5.68 -6.19 -4.14
C THR A 269 -6.24 -6.74 -5.45
N LEU A 270 -7.20 -7.66 -5.37
CA LEU A 270 -7.91 -8.14 -6.57
C LEU A 270 -8.51 -6.97 -7.37
N LYS A 271 -9.08 -5.98 -6.66
CA LYS A 271 -9.62 -4.76 -7.27
C LYS A 271 -8.55 -3.98 -8.03
N SER A 272 -7.37 -3.74 -7.45
CA SER A 272 -6.27 -3.03 -8.11
C SER A 272 -5.81 -3.77 -9.37
N ILE A 273 -5.59 -5.09 -9.26
CA ILE A 273 -5.13 -5.93 -10.38
C ILE A 273 -6.16 -5.94 -11.51
N MET A 274 -7.45 -6.11 -11.19
CA MET A 274 -8.52 -6.14 -12.18
C MET A 274 -8.74 -4.76 -12.82
N THR A 275 -8.66 -3.68 -12.05
CA THR A 275 -8.69 -2.32 -12.59
C THR A 275 -7.54 -2.09 -13.57
N GLU A 276 -6.32 -2.53 -13.24
CA GLU A 276 -5.17 -2.42 -14.11
C GLU A 276 -5.31 -3.30 -15.37
N MET A 277 -5.87 -4.52 -15.26
CA MET A 277 -6.16 -5.35 -16.43
C MET A 277 -7.14 -4.68 -17.40
N MET A 278 -8.17 -3.99 -16.88
CA MET A 278 -9.25 -3.44 -17.70
C MET A 278 -8.97 -2.02 -18.22
N TYR A 279 -8.26 -1.20 -17.45
CA TYR A 279 -8.04 0.22 -17.76
C TYR A 279 -6.57 0.61 -17.93
N GLY A 280 -5.64 -0.27 -17.55
CA GLY A 280 -4.21 -0.01 -17.63
C GLY A 280 -3.65 0.02 -19.06
N PRO A 281 -2.33 0.20 -19.21
CA PRO A 281 -1.67 0.37 -20.50
C PRO A 281 -1.84 -0.82 -21.45
N ARG A 282 -2.10 -2.02 -20.91
CA ARG A 282 -2.22 -3.28 -21.67
C ARG A 282 -3.66 -3.76 -21.81
N LYS A 283 -4.66 -2.92 -21.52
CA LYS A 283 -6.09 -3.24 -21.59
C LYS A 283 -6.52 -3.93 -22.87
N ASP A 284 -5.92 -3.59 -24.01
CA ASP A 284 -6.27 -4.18 -25.31
C ASP A 284 -6.04 -5.70 -25.36
N LYS A 285 -5.05 -6.22 -24.62
CA LYS A 285 -4.83 -7.67 -24.50
C LYS A 285 -5.93 -8.34 -23.70
N THR A 286 -6.29 -7.76 -22.56
CA THR A 286 -7.40 -8.24 -21.71
C THR A 286 -8.70 -8.25 -22.51
N ARG A 287 -8.98 -7.16 -23.25
CA ARG A 287 -10.14 -7.05 -24.14
C ARG A 287 -10.18 -8.16 -25.19
N ARG A 288 -9.04 -8.56 -25.76
CA ARG A 288 -8.98 -9.67 -26.74
C ARG A 288 -9.31 -11.02 -26.10
N ILE A 289 -8.86 -11.27 -24.87
CA ILE A 289 -9.18 -12.51 -24.13
C ILE A 289 -10.69 -12.55 -23.85
N VAL A 290 -11.23 -11.49 -23.24
CA VAL A 290 -12.67 -11.36 -22.96
C VAL A 290 -13.50 -11.52 -24.25
N LYS A 291 -13.09 -10.87 -25.34
CA LYS A 291 -13.71 -11.01 -26.66
C LYS A 291 -13.78 -12.45 -27.14
N ARG A 292 -12.72 -13.23 -26.98
CA ARG A 292 -12.70 -14.64 -27.44
C ARG A 292 -13.74 -15.46 -26.70
N HIS A 293 -13.78 -15.33 -25.37
CA HIS A 293 -14.72 -16.05 -24.50
C HIS A 293 -16.18 -15.67 -24.76
N ILE A 294 -16.48 -14.38 -24.96
CA ILE A 294 -17.85 -13.93 -25.31
C ILE A 294 -18.28 -14.49 -26.67
N ASN A 295 -17.35 -14.56 -27.64
CA ASN A 295 -17.66 -15.07 -28.97
C ASN A 295 -18.04 -16.55 -28.95
N GLU A 296 -17.48 -17.36 -28.05
CA GLU A 296 -17.82 -18.78 -27.92
C GLU A 296 -19.29 -18.98 -27.55
N ILE A 297 -19.83 -18.12 -26.67
CA ILE A 297 -21.26 -18.13 -26.32
C ILE A 297 -22.10 -17.80 -27.56
N MET A 298 -21.75 -16.73 -28.27
CA MET A 298 -22.52 -16.25 -29.42
C MET A 298 -22.46 -17.19 -30.64
N GLU A 299 -21.34 -17.87 -30.86
CA GLU A 299 -21.13 -18.73 -32.03
C GLU A 299 -21.79 -20.11 -31.91
N THR A 300 -22.37 -20.43 -30.76
CA THR A 300 -23.17 -21.63 -30.58
C THR A 300 -24.24 -21.72 -31.69
N PRO A 301 -24.38 -22.85 -32.40
CA PRO A 301 -25.27 -22.96 -33.57
C PRO A 301 -26.69 -22.45 -33.29
N LEU A 302 -27.20 -22.74 -32.10
CA LEU A 302 -28.53 -22.35 -31.67
C LEU A 302 -28.68 -20.82 -31.50
N VAL A 303 -27.69 -20.17 -30.88
CA VAL A 303 -27.69 -18.71 -30.65
C VAL A 303 -27.42 -17.98 -31.96
N ARG A 304 -26.39 -18.41 -32.68
CA ARG A 304 -26.03 -17.85 -33.98
C ARG A 304 -27.19 -17.90 -34.98
N THR A 305 -27.83 -19.05 -35.18
CA THR A 305 -28.93 -19.17 -36.14
C THR A 305 -30.13 -18.33 -35.72
N SER A 306 -30.48 -18.33 -34.44
CA SER A 306 -31.60 -17.54 -33.93
C SER A 306 -31.36 -16.03 -34.10
N LEU A 307 -30.15 -15.56 -33.75
CA LEU A 307 -29.76 -14.16 -33.89
C LEU A 307 -29.58 -13.75 -35.36
N GLN A 308 -29.00 -14.59 -36.21
CA GLN A 308 -28.79 -14.29 -37.63
C GLN A 308 -30.10 -14.24 -38.41
N LEU A 309 -31.06 -15.12 -38.12
CA LEU A 309 -32.39 -15.08 -38.75
C LEU A 309 -33.18 -13.84 -38.31
N SER A 310 -32.93 -13.33 -37.11
CA SER A 310 -33.66 -12.20 -36.54
C SER A 310 -33.03 -10.85 -36.91
N LEU A 311 -31.72 -10.68 -36.69
CA LEU A 311 -30.98 -9.42 -36.91
C LEU A 311 -30.43 -9.28 -38.34
N GLY A 312 -30.25 -10.40 -39.05
CA GLY A 312 -29.48 -10.46 -40.27
C GLY A 312 -27.95 -10.50 -40.04
N PRO A 313 -27.16 -10.91 -41.04
CA PRO A 313 -25.73 -11.18 -40.87
C PRO A 313 -24.88 -9.95 -40.50
N ARG A 314 -25.23 -8.76 -41.03
CA ARG A 314 -24.49 -7.51 -40.79
C ARG A 314 -24.64 -7.02 -39.35
N GLU A 315 -25.87 -7.03 -38.84
CA GLU A 315 -26.16 -6.59 -37.48
C GLU A 315 -25.66 -7.60 -36.44
N TYR A 316 -25.70 -8.90 -36.73
CA TYR A 316 -25.04 -9.92 -35.91
C TYR A 316 -23.52 -9.67 -35.76
N ALA A 317 -22.83 -9.32 -36.85
CA ALA A 317 -21.39 -9.03 -36.80
C ALA A 317 -21.06 -7.77 -35.98
N ARG A 318 -21.94 -6.76 -35.99
CA ARG A 318 -21.80 -5.56 -35.17
C ARG A 318 -22.10 -5.83 -33.69
N LEU A 319 -23.17 -6.56 -33.38
CA LEU A 319 -23.49 -7.02 -32.03
C LEU A 319 -22.28 -7.69 -31.36
N LYS A 320 -21.58 -8.55 -32.12
CA LYS A 320 -20.34 -9.21 -31.66
C LYS A 320 -19.24 -8.24 -31.24
N THR A 321 -19.13 -7.10 -31.90
CA THR A 321 -18.11 -6.10 -31.59
C THR A 321 -18.51 -5.24 -30.39
N ASP A 322 -19.79 -4.84 -30.34
CA ASP A 322 -20.31 -3.94 -29.31
C ASP A 322 -20.46 -4.62 -27.93
N LEU A 323 -20.82 -5.92 -27.89
CA LEU A 323 -20.91 -6.71 -26.65
C LEU A 323 -19.60 -6.72 -25.86
N ILE A 324 -18.47 -6.60 -26.56
CA ILE A 324 -17.14 -6.61 -25.97
C ILE A 324 -16.86 -5.30 -25.25
N ASP A 325 -17.26 -4.17 -25.84
CA ASP A 325 -17.05 -2.87 -25.22
C ASP A 325 -17.93 -2.71 -23.97
N ARG A 326 -19.17 -3.26 -23.99
CA ARG A 326 -20.08 -3.22 -22.84
C ARG A 326 -19.72 -4.22 -21.72
N SER A 327 -19.21 -5.40 -22.08
CA SER A 327 -18.79 -6.42 -21.09
C SER A 327 -17.71 -5.94 -20.12
N ILE A 328 -16.88 -4.99 -20.53
CA ILE A 328 -15.84 -4.39 -19.69
C ILE A 328 -16.44 -3.65 -18.49
N GLU A 329 -17.52 -2.90 -18.71
CA GLU A 329 -18.19 -2.14 -17.66
C GLU A 329 -18.93 -3.06 -16.69
N ILE A 330 -19.56 -4.10 -17.22
CA ILE A 330 -20.33 -5.09 -16.45
C ILE A 330 -19.41 -5.93 -15.55
N THR A 331 -18.19 -6.27 -16.02
CA THR A 331 -17.26 -7.15 -15.27
C THR A 331 -16.70 -6.49 -14.01
N MET A 332 -16.66 -5.15 -13.94
CA MET A 332 -16.04 -4.45 -12.80
C MET A 332 -16.90 -4.45 -11.52
N GLY A 333 -18.22 -4.57 -11.63
CA GLY A 333 -19.12 -4.60 -10.48
C GLY A 333 -18.92 -5.84 -9.60
N PRO A 334 -19.06 -7.06 -10.16
CA PRO A 334 -18.97 -8.30 -9.40
C PRO A 334 -17.61 -8.60 -8.75
N VAL A 335 -16.54 -8.15 -9.41
CA VAL A 335 -15.16 -8.37 -8.96
C VAL A 335 -14.83 -7.61 -7.66
N CYS A 336 -15.63 -6.61 -7.29
CA CYS A 336 -15.42 -5.79 -6.10
C CYS A 336 -16.10 -6.32 -4.82
N ASP A 337 -16.69 -7.51 -4.82
CA ASP A 337 -17.41 -8.05 -3.65
C ASP A 337 -16.47 -8.28 -2.43
N PRO A 338 -16.77 -7.69 -1.25
CA PRO A 338 -16.05 -7.96 0.00
C PRO A 338 -15.95 -9.44 0.40
N ALA A 339 -16.94 -10.28 0.07
CA ALA A 339 -16.96 -11.70 0.44
C ALA A 339 -15.84 -12.51 -0.25
N LEU A 340 -15.48 -12.13 -1.49
CA LEU A 340 -14.35 -12.66 -2.25
C LEU A 340 -13.00 -12.30 -1.61
N ASN A 341 -12.93 -11.12 -0.99
CA ASN A 341 -11.68 -10.55 -0.49
C ASN A 341 -11.28 -11.06 0.90
N ALA A 342 -12.23 -11.29 1.82
CA ALA A 342 -11.88 -11.45 3.24
C ALA A 342 -11.22 -12.81 3.62
N SER A 343 -11.72 -13.94 3.12
CA SER A 343 -11.24 -15.26 3.57
C SER A 343 -9.93 -15.71 2.88
N ARG A 344 -9.70 -15.24 1.64
CA ARG A 344 -8.55 -15.66 0.82
C ARG A 344 -7.39 -14.66 0.83
N ALA A 345 -7.65 -13.38 1.10
CA ALA A 345 -6.59 -12.42 1.41
C ALA A 345 -5.72 -12.88 2.59
N GLN A 346 -6.26 -13.70 3.51
CA GLN A 346 -5.50 -14.25 4.62
C GLN A 346 -4.37 -15.20 4.17
N LYS A 347 -4.60 -16.07 3.18
CA LYS A 347 -3.55 -16.98 2.66
C LYS A 347 -2.42 -16.18 2.02
N ILE A 348 -2.80 -15.19 1.21
CA ILE A 348 -1.89 -14.25 0.57
C ILE A 348 -1.07 -13.47 1.60
N PHE A 349 -1.74 -12.95 2.62
CA PHE A 349 -1.12 -12.24 3.71
C PHE A 349 -0.07 -13.10 4.41
N GLN A 350 -0.38 -14.39 4.71
CA GLN A 350 0.59 -15.29 5.32
C GLN A 350 1.79 -15.55 4.41
N MET A 351 1.55 -15.82 3.12
CA MET A 351 2.61 -16.03 2.14
C MET A 351 3.56 -14.81 2.05
N PHE A 352 3.02 -13.60 1.98
CA PHE A 352 3.84 -12.39 1.97
C PHE A 352 4.54 -12.14 3.31
N LYS A 353 3.86 -12.39 4.42
CA LYS A 353 4.42 -12.26 5.76
C LYS A 353 5.62 -13.17 5.96
N GLU A 354 5.52 -14.44 5.58
CA GLU A 354 6.62 -15.40 5.67
C GLU A 354 7.83 -14.95 4.85
N ARG A 355 7.61 -14.59 3.58
CA ARG A 355 8.68 -14.11 2.69
C ARG A 355 9.41 -12.87 3.23
N ILE A 356 8.68 -11.92 3.82
CA ILE A 356 9.28 -10.70 4.37
C ILE A 356 10.00 -10.99 5.69
N ARG A 357 9.53 -11.95 6.49
CA ARG A 357 10.20 -12.41 7.71
C ARG A 357 11.51 -13.15 7.43
N GLU A 358 11.61 -13.84 6.30
CA GLU A 358 12.83 -14.55 5.89
C GLU A 358 13.93 -13.63 5.35
N LEU A 359 13.62 -12.36 5.08
CA LEU A 359 14.60 -11.39 4.61
C LEU A 359 15.71 -11.16 5.62
N THR A 360 16.94 -11.04 5.10
CA THR A 360 18.07 -10.60 5.92
C THR A 360 17.84 -9.17 6.44
N PRO A 361 18.44 -8.77 7.59
CA PRO A 361 18.30 -7.41 8.12
C PRO A 361 18.66 -6.31 7.11
N LYS A 362 19.63 -6.58 6.22
CA LYS A 362 20.03 -5.65 5.16
C LYS A 362 18.97 -5.52 4.07
N GLU A 363 18.39 -6.63 3.63
CA GLU A 363 17.30 -6.61 2.64
C GLU A 363 16.05 -5.94 3.21
N PHE A 364 15.71 -6.26 4.47
CA PHE A 364 14.61 -5.63 5.16
C PHE A 364 14.81 -4.11 5.29
N GLN A 365 16.02 -3.66 5.64
CA GLN A 365 16.35 -2.24 5.66
C GLN A 365 16.13 -1.59 4.29
N ASN A 366 16.53 -2.25 3.19
CA ASN A 366 16.39 -1.72 1.84
C ASN A 366 14.92 -1.57 1.39
N LEU A 367 13.97 -2.28 2.01
CA LEU A 367 12.54 -2.08 1.71
C LEU A 367 12.03 -0.71 2.16
N LEU A 368 12.49 -0.23 3.31
CA LEU A 368 11.86 0.89 4.03
C LEU A 368 12.77 2.10 4.14
N ARG A 369 14.08 1.90 4.39
CA ARG A 369 15.04 2.99 4.59
C ARG A 369 15.14 3.95 3.41
N PRO A 370 15.15 3.53 2.13
CA PRO A 370 15.23 4.48 1.02
C PRO A 370 14.10 5.52 1.03
N ALA A 371 12.91 5.10 1.50
CA ALA A 371 11.74 5.95 1.58
C ALA A 371 11.84 7.00 2.71
N PHE A 372 12.58 6.71 3.78
CA PHE A 372 12.85 7.64 4.88
C PHE A 372 14.08 8.53 4.62
N GLN A 373 15.14 7.96 4.04
CA GLN A 373 16.44 8.63 3.80
C GLN A 373 16.32 9.95 3.03
N GLU A 374 15.44 10.02 2.04
CA GLU A 374 15.27 11.24 1.24
C GLU A 374 14.82 12.46 2.05
N ASP A 375 14.19 12.23 3.21
CA ASP A 375 13.59 13.26 4.05
C ASP A 375 14.28 13.42 5.41
N GLU A 376 15.23 12.54 5.76
CA GLU A 376 16.01 12.61 7.00
C GLU A 376 16.71 13.97 7.16
N TRP A 377 17.31 14.50 6.09
CA TRP A 377 18.02 15.79 6.15
C TRP A 377 17.08 16.95 6.51
N ILE A 378 15.84 16.95 5.99
CA ILE A 378 14.86 18.00 6.26
C ILE A 378 14.47 17.94 7.74
N LEU A 379 14.28 16.73 8.28
CA LEU A 379 13.98 16.55 9.70
C LEU A 379 15.12 17.07 10.58
N ILE A 380 16.37 16.80 10.21
CA ILE A 380 17.56 17.24 10.94
C ILE A 380 17.67 18.77 10.94
N VAL A 381 17.49 19.42 9.79
CA VAL A 381 17.49 20.89 9.68
C VAL A 381 16.35 21.50 10.50
N LEU A 382 15.15 20.93 10.41
CA LEU A 382 14.00 21.39 11.17
C LEU A 382 14.25 21.29 12.68
N GLY A 383 14.95 20.25 13.13
CA GLY A 383 15.43 20.11 14.51
C GLY A 383 16.37 21.25 14.93
N GLY A 384 17.31 21.65 14.08
CA GLY A 384 18.19 22.79 14.34
C GLY A 384 17.43 24.12 14.41
N VAL A 385 16.56 24.40 13.44
CA VAL A 385 15.75 25.63 13.41
C VAL A 385 14.83 25.74 14.61
N THR A 386 14.15 24.64 14.98
CA THR A 386 13.29 24.62 16.18
C THR A 386 14.11 24.77 17.47
N GLY A 387 15.32 24.20 17.53
CA GLY A 387 16.27 24.41 18.62
C GLY A 387 16.69 25.87 18.74
N PHE A 388 16.98 26.56 17.63
CA PHE A 388 17.31 27.98 17.62
C PHE A 388 16.14 28.85 18.13
N ILE A 389 14.92 28.58 17.66
CA ILE A 389 13.71 29.29 18.10
C ILE A 389 13.49 29.07 19.60
N ALA A 390 13.56 27.82 20.07
CA ALA A 390 13.41 27.49 21.48
C ALA A 390 14.48 28.15 22.34
N GLY A 391 15.74 28.17 21.90
CA GLY A 391 16.83 28.85 22.59
C GLY A 391 16.67 30.37 22.62
N THR A 392 16.13 30.97 21.56
CA THR A 392 15.80 32.40 21.50
C THR A 392 14.68 32.74 22.47
N ILE A 393 13.62 31.94 22.51
CA ILE A 393 12.53 32.09 23.48
C ILE A 393 13.07 31.95 24.91
N HIS A 394 13.93 30.96 25.16
CA HIS A 394 14.55 30.78 26.46
C HIS A 394 15.41 31.98 26.87
N LEU A 395 16.18 32.55 25.95
CA LEU A 395 16.95 33.77 26.19
C LEU A 395 16.02 34.92 26.63
N PHE A 396 14.93 35.16 25.89
CA PHE A 396 13.96 36.20 26.24
C PHE A 396 13.26 35.93 27.58
N VAL A 397 12.91 34.69 27.92
CA VAL A 397 12.20 34.38 29.17
C VAL A 397 13.12 34.35 30.40
N ALA A 398 14.39 33.97 30.22
CA ALA A 398 15.34 33.82 31.33
C ALA A 398 16.07 35.13 31.67
N PHE A 399 16.23 36.05 30.72
CA PHE A 399 17.05 37.26 30.87
C PHE A 399 16.28 38.59 30.67
N LEU A 400 15.01 38.55 30.29
CA LEU A 400 14.12 39.70 30.21
C LEU A 400 12.99 39.54 31.23
#